data_AF-A0A4P0YF88-F1
#
_entry.id   AF-A0A4P0YF88-F1
#
_cell.length_a   1.000
_cell.length_b   1.000
_cell.length_c   1.000
_cell.angle_alpha   90.00
_cell.angle_beta   90.00
_cell.angle_gamma   90.00
#
_symmetry.space_group_name_H-M   'P 1'
#
loop_
_entity.id
_entity.type
_entity.pdbx_description
1 polymer ?
#
loop_
_entity_poly.entity_id
_entity_poly.type
_entity_poly.pdbx_seq_one_letter_code
_entity_poly.pdbx_strand_id
1 'polypeptide(L)' 'MALACREQAPQGWRACLRIFGDGSLLLSSASGEVQVWQSGEVRGGQVRFSAHGWSDFCPLREASLCQMP' A
#
# COMPACT_ATOMS: atom_id res chain seq x y z
N MET A 1 -3.42 3.38 14.03
CA MET A 1 -3.44 3.39 12.55
C MET A 1 -2.45 4.44 12.09
N ALA A 2 -1.63 4.13 11.08
CA ALA A 2 -0.66 5.08 10.53
C ALA A 2 -0.78 5.13 9.01
N LEU A 3 -0.57 6.31 8.43
CA LEU A 3 -0.57 6.55 7.00
C LEU A 3 0.62 7.44 6.65
N ALA A 4 1.43 7.01 5.70
CA ALA A 4 2.54 7.80 5.16
C ALA A 4 2.51 7.74 3.63
N CYS A 5 2.56 8.89 2.98
CA CYS A 5 2.57 8.99 1.53
C CYS A 5 3.84 9.65 1.02
N ARG A 6 4.30 9.23 -0.15
CA ARG A 6 5.36 9.85 -0.92
C ARG A 6 4.90 10.01 -2.36
N GLU A 7 5.30 11.10 -2.96
CA GLU A 7 5.05 11.39 -4.37
C GLU A 7 6.34 11.81 -5.05
N GLN A 8 6.45 11.54 -6.33
CA GLN A 8 7.50 12.08 -7.17
C GLN A 8 6.86 12.71 -8.40
N ALA A 9 6.47 13.98 -8.25
CA ALA A 9 5.78 14.75 -9.28
C ALA A 9 6.45 14.67 -10.68
N PRO A 10 7.80 14.71 -10.84
CA PRO A 10 8.42 14.58 -12.15
C PRO A 10 8.18 13.24 -12.85
N GLN A 11 7.95 12.16 -12.10
CA GLN A 11 7.69 10.82 -12.61
C GLN A 11 6.21 10.42 -12.54
N GLY A 12 5.35 11.32 -12.04
CA GLY A 12 3.90 11.11 -11.96
C GLY A 12 3.43 10.01 -11.00
N TRP A 13 4.30 9.44 -10.16
CA TRP A 13 3.91 8.38 -9.25
C TRP A 13 3.66 8.88 -7.82
N ARG A 14 2.73 8.21 -7.14
CA ARG A 14 2.43 8.39 -5.71
C ARG A 14 2.31 7.02 -5.04
N ALA A 15 2.90 6.88 -3.86
CA ALA A 15 2.83 5.68 -3.04
C ALA A 15 2.41 6.01 -1.61
N CYS A 16 1.46 5.26 -1.05
CA CYS A 16 0.96 5.42 0.30
C CYS A 16 1.02 4.09 1.07
N LEU A 17 1.71 4.10 2.21
CA LEU A 17 1.78 2.99 3.16
C LEU A 17 0.76 3.19 4.27
N ARG A 18 -0.22 2.29 4.38
CA ARG A 18 -1.22 2.26 5.45
C ARG A 18 -0.94 1.09 6.38
N ILE A 19 -0.84 1.35 7.68
CA ILE A 19 -0.68 0.34 8.73
C ILE A 19 -1.95 0.30 9.58
N PHE A 20 -2.56 -0.88 9.65
CA PHE A 20 -3.80 -1.15 10.37
C PHE A 20 -3.54 -1.46 11.85
N GLY A 21 -4.60 -1.47 12.66
CA GLY A 21 -4.50 -1.66 14.11
C GLY A 21 -4.01 -3.05 14.53
N ASP A 22 -4.21 -4.05 13.67
CA ASP A 22 -3.75 -5.43 13.87
C ASP A 22 -2.30 -5.66 13.39
N GLY A 23 -1.62 -4.60 12.92
CA GLY A 23 -0.26 -4.68 12.39
C GLY A 23 -0.18 -5.12 10.93
N SER A 24 -1.29 -5.49 10.28
CA SER A 24 -1.30 -5.66 8.82
C SER A 24 -1.04 -4.31 8.14
N LEU A 25 -0.54 -4.34 6.90
CA LEU A 25 -0.33 -3.13 6.11
C LEU A 25 -0.64 -3.33 4.63
N LEU A 26 -0.90 -2.21 3.97
CA LEU A 26 -1.07 -2.11 2.53
C LEU A 26 -0.23 -0.95 2.00
N LEU A 27 0.70 -1.24 1.12
CA LEU A 27 1.34 -0.23 0.26
C LEU A 27 0.53 -0.13 -1.02
N SER A 28 0.00 1.06 -1.32
CA SER A 28 -0.68 1.37 -2.58
C SER A 28 0.22 2.28 -3.40
N SER A 29 0.41 1.97 -4.68
CA SER A 29 1.17 2.81 -5.61
C SER A 29 0.33 3.07 -6.85
N ALA A 30 0.32 4.31 -7.32
CA ALA A 30 -0.42 4.72 -8.51
C ALA A 30 0.43 5.62 -9.40
N SER A 31 0.28 5.46 -10.72
CA SER A 31 0.82 6.34 -11.75
C SER A 31 -0.06 6.26 -12.99
N GLY A 32 -0.66 7.39 -13.38
CA GLY A 32 -1.67 7.42 -14.44
C GLY A 32 -2.86 6.51 -14.12
N GLU A 33 -3.20 5.61 -15.05
CA GLU A 33 -4.27 4.62 -14.89
C GLU A 33 -3.82 3.35 -14.16
N VAL A 34 -2.52 3.20 -13.89
CA VAL A 34 -1.98 2.03 -13.22
C VAL A 34 -2.06 2.23 -11.72
N GLN A 35 -2.70 1.28 -11.04
CA GLN A 35 -2.67 1.16 -9.59
C GLN A 35 -2.30 -0.26 -9.19
N VAL A 36 -1.37 -0.38 -8.26
CA VAL A 36 -0.90 -1.65 -7.72
C VAL A 36 -0.80 -1.61 -6.20
N TRP A 37 -0.89 -2.78 -5.59
CA TRP A 37 -0.87 -2.94 -4.15
C TRP A 37 0.13 -4.00 -3.73
N GLN A 38 0.77 -3.78 -2.58
CA GLN A 38 1.60 -4.79 -1.93
C GLN A 38 1.17 -4.92 -0.46
N SER A 39 0.78 -6.12 -0.07
CA SER A 39 0.38 -6.43 1.30
C SER A 39 1.59 -6.79 2.16
N GLY A 40 1.42 -6.69 3.47
CA GLY A 40 2.44 -7.08 4.43
C GLY A 40 1.95 -6.94 5.86
N GLU A 41 2.92 -6.91 6.76
CA GLU A 41 2.70 -6.80 8.20
C GLU A 41 3.88 -6.08 8.86
N VAL A 42 3.63 -5.52 10.03
CA VAL A 42 4.67 -5.03 10.95
C VAL A 42 5.02 -6.16 11.91
N ARG A 43 6.26 -6.63 11.87
CA ARG A 43 6.81 -7.63 12.83
C ARG A 43 8.07 -7.08 13.47
N GLY A 44 8.12 -7.09 14.81
CA GLY A 44 9.28 -6.61 15.55
C GLY A 44 9.64 -5.14 15.26
N GLY A 45 8.65 -4.29 14.96
CA GLY A 45 8.86 -2.90 14.59
C GLY A 45 9.34 -2.67 13.15
N GLN A 46 9.44 -3.72 12.33
CA GLN A 46 9.84 -3.63 10.93
C GLN A 46 8.70 -4.01 9.99
N VAL A 47 8.66 -3.34 8.84
CA VAL A 47 7.76 -3.67 7.73
C VAL A 47 8.28 -4.93 7.04
N ARG A 48 7.40 -5.93 6.88
CA ARG A 48 7.68 -7.14 6.11
C ARG A 48 6.60 -7.32 5.07
N PHE A 49 6.97 -7.16 3.81
CA PHE A 49 6.05 -7.37 2.70
C PHE A 49 5.84 -8.87 2.41
N SER A 50 4.66 -9.17 1.86
CA SER A 50 4.30 -10.50 1.36
C SER A 50 5.24 -10.93 0.24
N ALA A 51 5.65 -12.21 0.24
CA ALA A 51 6.46 -12.80 -0.81
C ALA A 51 5.73 -12.90 -2.16
N HIS A 52 4.40 -12.75 -2.17
CA HIS A 52 3.59 -12.69 -3.39
C HIS A 52 3.82 -11.42 -4.20
N GLY A 53 4.48 -10.40 -3.63
CA GLY A 53 4.84 -9.18 -4.34
C GLY A 53 3.65 -8.26 -4.58
N TRP A 54 3.68 -7.58 -5.73
CA TRP A 54 2.66 -6.63 -6.16
C TRP A 54 1.45 -7.34 -6.76
N SER A 55 0.27 -6.76 -6.53
CA SER A 55 -1.01 -7.17 -7.09
C SER A 55 -1.63 -6.00 -7.86
N ASP A 56 -2.26 -6.31 -8.98
CA ASP A 56 -3.07 -5.41 -9.82
C ASP A 56 -4.56 -5.45 -9.44
N PHE A 57 -4.91 -6.19 -8.39
CA PHE A 57 -6.24 -6.20 -7.78
C PHE A 57 -6.14 -5.81 -6.30
N CYS A 58 -7.23 -5.25 -5.76
CA CYS A 58 -7.30 -4.93 -4.34
C CYS A 58 -7.19 -6.21 -3.50
N PRO A 59 -6.16 -6.37 -2.64
CA PRO A 59 -5.98 -7.59 -1.85
C PRO A 59 -6.85 -7.63 -0.58
N LEU A 60 -7.65 -6.58 -0.34
CA LEU A 60 -8.51 -6.47 0.84
C LEU A 60 -9.97 -6.74 0.46
N ARG A 61 -10.73 -7.26 1.44
CA ARG A 61 -12.19 -7.46 1.28
C ARG A 61 -12.93 -6.15 1.09
N GLU A 62 -12.50 -5.08 1.76
CA GLU A 62 -13.14 -3.77 1.69
C GLU A 62 -12.42 -2.87 0.67
N ALA A 63 -13.02 -2.68 -0.49
CA ALA A 63 -12.39 -1.99 -1.62
C ALA A 63 -12.06 -0.51 -1.34
N SER A 64 -12.81 0.14 -0.44
CA SER A 64 -12.54 1.52 -0.01
C SER A 64 -11.14 1.68 0.59
N LEU A 65 -10.61 0.63 1.25
CA LEU A 65 -9.29 0.63 1.87
C LEU A 65 -8.14 0.54 0.87
N CYS A 66 -8.43 0.14 -0.37
CA CYS A 66 -7.49 0.07 -1.47
C CYS A 66 -7.44 1.36 -2.29
N GLN A 67 -8.39 2.29 -2.11
CA GLN A 67 -8.36 3.57 -2.81
C GLN A 67 -7.17 4.40 -2.35
N MET A 68 -6.51 5.09 -3.28
CA MET A 68 -5.45 6.03 -2.93
C MET A 68 -6.05 7.12 -2.03
N PRO A 69 -5.49 7.34 -0.83
CA PRO A 69 -5.94 8.39 0.07
C PRO A 69 -5.53 9.79 -0.40
#